data_AF-A0A533WA88-F1
#
_entry.id   AF-A0A533WA88-F1
#
_cell.length_a   1.000
_cell.length_b   1.000
_cell.length_c   1.000
_cell.angle_alpha   90.00
_cell.angle_beta   90.00
_cell.angle_gamma   90.00
#
_symmetry.space_group_name_H-M   'P 1'
#
loop_
_entity.id
_entity.type
_entity.pdbx_description
1 polymer ?
#
loop_
_entity_poly.entity_id
_entity_poly.type
_entity_poly.pdbx_seq_one_letter_code
_entity_poly.pdbx_strand_id
1 'polypeptide(L)'
;MESAEGIGPEASKKGIGASANSSAPEYLGEPAFDEARSDSGSQSTGVTKSSEMMKSQMEESRTDEGNEEVRRAWPAKKEELEQLYLTQRLSAMKISQLYGLKYPNPKSGETMVLWYLKKFGIKRRDSAEHIRKVSEEMVDQWVRRYVAGESLKQIAGDLVGSVTVFAHLKKRGVQLRDKVDAQIEAVTKHPRNPFSGDADERAYLVGFRVGDLDVVRHGRAVRVRTGTTHPKMAELFQQLFGRYGYVHAYARLAKWTGFEWNLEADLDGTFEFLLLGKSGVPPEFAAKPHLFYSFLAGFFDAEGSIYPHRKKWGTSFEIQISNVNFQLLTSIFRCLQRMNYDPKLELQNQQPERLGYHQLGTIWRIRLWRHKEVARFLMELPLKHGERTAKKELALRFFESNDKETIRKLLSDWDRLREEIRSERVAFVEKARLARIETKS
;
A
#
# COMPACT_ATOMS: atom_id res chain seq x y z
N MET A 1 50.64 58.66 -49.43
CA MET A 1 50.98 59.86 -48.64
C MET A 1 50.34 59.64 -47.28
N GLU A 2 51.03 58.90 -46.41
CA GLU A 2 51.98 59.44 -45.42
C GLU A 2 51.21 60.03 -44.23
N SER A 3 51.08 59.27 -43.13
CA SER A 3 51.94 59.30 -41.90
C SER A 3 51.51 60.45 -40.96
N ALA A 4 51.56 60.42 -39.62
CA ALA A 4 52.25 59.60 -38.62
C ALA A 4 51.48 59.80 -37.27
N GLU A 5 51.43 58.83 -36.35
CA GLU A 5 52.28 58.69 -35.13
C GLU A 5 52.06 59.67 -33.95
N GLY A 6 52.14 59.12 -32.74
CA GLY A 6 52.24 59.80 -31.43
C GLY A 6 51.46 59.07 -30.33
N ILE A 7 51.96 57.97 -29.75
CA ILE A 7 52.88 57.84 -28.58
C ILE A 7 52.30 58.44 -27.28
N GLY A 8 52.23 57.59 -26.22
CA GLY A 8 51.80 57.90 -24.83
C GLY A 8 52.81 58.75 -24.04
N PRO A 9 52.94 58.68 -22.69
CA PRO A 9 52.72 57.53 -21.80
C PRO A 9 52.20 57.83 -20.35
N GLU A 10 52.31 56.83 -19.47
CA GLU A 10 52.40 56.86 -17.98
C GLU A 10 51.12 57.04 -17.14
N ALA A 11 50.66 56.03 -16.39
CA ALA A 11 51.19 55.42 -15.16
C ALA A 11 50.86 56.20 -13.88
N SER A 12 49.98 55.63 -13.03
CA SER A 12 50.03 55.88 -11.59
C SER A 12 49.41 54.71 -10.80
N LYS A 13 50.29 54.01 -10.08
CA LYS A 13 50.01 53.05 -9.02
C LYS A 13 49.63 53.83 -7.76
N LYS A 14 48.63 53.37 -7.01
CA LYS A 14 48.64 53.45 -5.53
C LYS A 14 47.75 52.36 -4.96
N GLY A 15 48.40 51.43 -4.26
CA GLY A 15 47.76 50.41 -3.44
C GLY A 15 47.63 50.84 -1.98
N ILE A 16 46.75 50.13 -1.27
CA ILE A 16 46.70 49.89 0.18
C ILE A 16 46.08 48.48 0.28
N GLY A 17 46.59 47.44 0.94
CA GLY A 17 47.70 47.32 1.87
C GLY A 17 47.25 46.89 3.27
N ALA A 18 47.22 45.57 3.52
CA ALA A 18 47.21 44.86 4.83
C ALA A 18 45.96 45.03 5.73
N SER A 19 45.55 44.08 6.60
CA SER A 19 46.30 43.07 7.34
C SER A 19 45.41 41.91 7.80
N ALA A 20 46.01 40.73 7.86
CA ALA A 20 45.54 39.52 8.54
C ALA A 20 45.65 39.66 10.07
N ASN A 21 44.89 38.82 10.81
CA ASN A 21 45.48 37.87 11.76
C ASN A 21 44.44 36.93 12.43
N SER A 22 44.80 35.63 12.47
CA SER A 22 44.61 34.62 13.52
C SER A 22 43.26 34.53 14.24
N SER A 23 42.60 33.37 14.33
CA SER A 23 43.10 32.23 15.11
C SER A 23 42.31 30.96 14.79
N ALA A 24 43.03 29.85 14.59
CA ALA A 24 42.50 28.50 14.72
C ALA A 24 42.29 28.15 16.20
N PRO A 25 41.52 27.08 16.48
CA PRO A 25 42.13 26.02 17.28
C PRO A 25 42.11 24.69 16.54
N GLU A 26 43.29 24.09 16.49
CA GLU A 26 43.47 22.65 16.45
C GLU A 26 42.77 22.03 17.67
N TYR A 27 41.93 21.03 17.44
CA TYR A 27 41.74 19.96 18.41
C TYR A 27 41.69 18.63 17.66
N LEU A 28 42.84 17.97 17.69
CA LEU A 28 43.00 16.54 17.49
C LEU A 28 42.27 15.83 18.64
N GLY A 29 41.39 14.90 18.27
CA GLY A 29 40.61 14.11 19.22
C GLY A 29 39.75 13.07 18.54
N GLU A 30 40.35 12.21 17.73
CA GLU A 30 39.89 10.83 17.58
C GLU A 30 40.71 9.98 18.57
N PRO A 31 40.13 8.96 19.24
CA PRO A 31 39.65 7.80 18.49
C PRO A 31 38.41 7.07 19.01
N ALA A 32 37.95 6.18 18.13
CA ALA A 32 37.23 4.95 18.39
C ALA A 32 35.76 5.08 18.83
N PHE A 33 34.85 4.77 17.91
CA PHE A 33 33.86 3.73 18.20
C PHE A 33 33.46 3.00 16.92
N ASP A 34 33.44 1.69 17.07
CA ASP A 34 33.34 0.66 16.05
C ASP A 34 32.04 0.64 15.24
N GLU A 35 32.19 0.08 14.05
CA GLU A 35 31.27 -0.83 13.37
C GLU A 35 29.94 -1.13 14.09
N ALA A 36 28.81 -0.84 13.44
CA ALA A 36 27.80 -1.86 13.20
C ALA A 36 26.71 -1.36 12.23
N ARG A 37 26.64 -2.07 11.11
CA ARG A 37 25.42 -2.25 10.31
C ARG A 37 24.28 -2.68 11.23
N SER A 38 23.13 -2.03 11.16
CA SER A 38 21.87 -2.63 11.60
C SER A 38 21.30 -3.42 10.42
N ASP A 39 21.90 -4.59 10.22
CA ASP A 39 21.31 -5.67 9.47
C ASP A 39 20.02 -6.13 10.17
N SER A 40 19.08 -6.50 9.32
CA SER A 40 18.08 -7.52 9.55
C SER A 40 18.50 -8.58 10.58
N GLY A 41 17.74 -8.65 11.68
CA GLY A 41 17.95 -9.64 12.72
C GLY A 41 16.71 -9.75 13.59
N SER A 42 15.59 -10.20 12.98
CA SER A 42 14.40 -10.63 13.73
C SER A 42 14.74 -11.89 14.52
N GLN A 43 15.36 -11.73 15.69
CA GLN A 43 15.49 -12.81 16.65
C GLN A 43 14.15 -13.03 17.34
N SER A 44 13.54 -14.16 16.99
CA SER A 44 12.47 -14.79 17.74
C SER A 44 12.99 -15.18 19.12
N THR A 45 12.78 -14.32 20.11
CA THR A 45 12.80 -14.75 21.51
C THR A 45 11.52 -15.53 21.76
N GLY A 46 11.65 -16.85 21.66
CA GLY A 46 10.71 -17.78 22.26
C GLY A 46 10.63 -17.51 23.76
N VAL A 47 9.58 -16.82 24.18
CA VAL A 47 9.11 -16.83 25.56
C VAL A 47 7.79 -17.58 25.55
N THR A 48 7.88 -18.82 26.01
CA THR A 48 6.78 -19.68 26.40
C THR A 48 5.93 -19.00 27.47
N LYS A 49 4.88 -18.30 27.03
CA LYS A 49 3.75 -17.88 27.87
C LYS A 49 2.44 -18.21 27.16
N SER A 50 2.21 -19.50 26.93
CA SER A 50 0.90 -20.00 26.48
C SER A 50 0.49 -21.31 27.15
N SER A 51 1.13 -21.68 28.28
CA SER A 51 0.80 -22.91 29.02
C SER A 51 -0.09 -22.68 30.26
N GLU A 52 -0.41 -21.44 30.63
CA GLU A 52 -1.23 -21.17 31.83
C GLU A 52 -2.65 -20.66 31.53
N MET A 53 -2.93 -20.10 30.35
CA MET A 53 -4.30 -19.66 30.00
C MET A 53 -5.16 -20.74 29.31
N MET A 54 -4.60 -21.90 28.96
CA MET A 54 -5.39 -23.03 28.45
C MET A 54 -5.89 -23.98 29.55
N LYS A 55 -5.54 -23.74 30.82
CA LYS A 55 -6.07 -24.52 31.95
C LYS A 55 -7.38 -23.95 32.53
N SER A 56 -7.68 -22.66 32.35
CA SER A 56 -8.85 -22.04 32.99
C SER A 56 -10.11 -21.94 32.11
N GLN A 57 -10.12 -22.53 30.90
CA GLN A 57 -11.31 -22.60 30.03
C GLN A 57 -11.74 -24.04 29.69
N MET A 58 -11.19 -25.03 30.39
CA MET A 58 -11.60 -26.44 30.26
C MET A 58 -12.30 -27.00 31.51
N GLU A 59 -12.50 -26.19 32.55
CA GLU A 59 -13.15 -26.60 33.80
C GLU A 59 -14.59 -26.06 34.00
N GLU A 60 -15.10 -25.22 33.09
CA GLU A 60 -16.49 -24.73 33.14
C GLU A 60 -17.22 -25.03 31.83
N SER A 61 -17.65 -26.28 31.66
CA SER A 61 -18.81 -26.66 30.82
C SER A 61 -18.94 -28.17 30.81
N ARG A 62 -19.58 -28.72 31.84
CA ARG A 62 -20.23 -30.04 31.79
C ARG A 62 -21.12 -30.26 33.00
N THR A 63 -22.20 -29.49 33.05
CA THR A 63 -23.46 -29.97 33.62
C THR A 63 -24.34 -30.41 32.45
N ASP A 64 -23.93 -31.49 31.77
CA ASP A 64 -24.87 -32.33 31.02
C ASP A 64 -25.51 -33.24 32.07
N GLU A 65 -26.58 -32.72 32.67
CA GLU A 65 -27.51 -33.50 33.47
C GLU A 65 -28.25 -34.47 32.54
N GLY A 66 -28.30 -35.75 32.92
CA GLY A 66 -29.34 -36.65 32.42
C GLY A 66 -28.96 -37.57 31.26
N ASN A 67 -27.77 -38.17 31.28
CA ASN A 67 -27.64 -39.53 30.77
C ASN A 67 -26.59 -40.24 31.63
N GLU A 68 -27.03 -40.89 32.71
CA GLU A 68 -26.26 -41.94 33.36
C GLU A 68 -26.08 -43.07 32.34
N GLU A 69 -25.13 -42.90 31.42
CA GLU A 69 -24.60 -44.00 30.64
C GLU A 69 -24.09 -45.01 31.65
N VAL A 70 -24.86 -46.08 31.83
CA VAL A 70 -24.51 -47.25 32.63
C VAL A 70 -23.11 -47.66 32.21
N ARG A 71 -22.11 -47.27 33.02
CA ARG A 71 -20.71 -47.52 32.72
C ARG A 71 -20.52 -49.02 32.71
N ARG A 72 -20.44 -49.58 31.51
CA ARG A 72 -20.24 -51.01 31.33
C ARG A 72 -18.90 -51.39 31.94
N ALA A 73 -18.88 -52.44 32.74
CA ALA A 73 -17.64 -52.89 33.38
C ALA A 73 -16.63 -53.36 32.32
N TRP A 74 -15.38 -52.94 32.46
CA TRP A 74 -14.26 -53.43 31.66
C TRP A 74 -13.42 -54.42 32.47
N PRO A 75 -12.98 -55.56 31.90
CA PRO A 75 -13.05 -55.94 30.49
C PRO A 75 -14.42 -56.46 30.03
N ALA A 76 -14.80 -56.09 28.81
CA ALA A 76 -16.03 -56.57 28.17
C ALA A 76 -16.00 -58.09 27.94
N LYS A 77 -17.18 -58.73 27.97
CA LYS A 77 -17.33 -60.14 27.57
C LYS A 77 -17.06 -60.30 26.07
N LYS A 78 -16.65 -61.49 25.64
CA LYS A 78 -16.31 -61.79 24.24
C LYS A 78 -17.49 -61.46 23.30
N GLU A 79 -18.69 -61.90 23.67
CA GLU A 79 -19.91 -61.77 22.86
C GLU A 79 -20.28 -60.31 22.66
N GLU A 80 -20.08 -59.50 23.70
CA GLU A 80 -20.37 -58.07 23.67
C GLU A 80 -19.36 -57.32 22.81
N LEU A 81 -18.07 -57.64 22.95
CA LEU A 81 -17.01 -57.05 22.12
C LEU A 81 -17.19 -57.42 20.64
N GLU A 82 -17.63 -58.65 20.36
CA GLU A 82 -17.96 -59.14 19.02
C GLU A 82 -19.18 -58.42 18.44
N GLN A 83 -20.25 -58.25 19.22
CA GLN A 83 -21.45 -57.50 18.83
C GLN A 83 -21.12 -56.03 18.53
N LEU A 84 -20.37 -55.36 19.40
CA LEU A 84 -20.00 -53.95 19.21
C LEU A 84 -19.07 -53.76 18.01
N TYR A 85 -18.11 -54.66 17.82
CA TYR A 85 -17.09 -54.51 16.78
C TYR A 85 -17.53 -55.03 15.40
N LEU A 86 -18.16 -56.21 15.32
CA LEU A 86 -18.59 -56.82 14.05
C LEU A 86 -20.01 -56.38 13.67
N THR A 87 -20.97 -56.52 14.58
CA THR A 87 -22.40 -56.27 14.27
C THR A 87 -22.72 -54.78 14.19
N GLN A 88 -22.36 -54.01 15.23
CA GLN A 88 -22.60 -52.56 15.28
C GLN A 88 -21.52 -51.74 14.56
N ARG A 89 -20.48 -52.41 14.09
CA ARG A 89 -19.36 -51.83 13.33
C ARG A 89 -18.63 -50.67 14.02
N LEU A 90 -18.67 -50.53 15.35
CA LEU A 90 -17.97 -49.46 16.07
C LEU A 90 -16.43 -49.59 15.95
N SER A 91 -15.72 -48.47 15.86
CA SER A 91 -14.24 -48.48 15.86
C SER A 91 -13.70 -48.83 17.25
N ALA A 92 -12.49 -49.35 17.33
CA ALA A 92 -11.86 -49.67 18.62
C ALA A 92 -11.77 -48.44 19.54
N MET A 93 -11.57 -47.25 18.97
CA MET A 93 -11.63 -45.98 19.69
C MET A 93 -13.03 -45.67 20.25
N LYS A 94 -14.09 -45.83 19.45
CA LYS A 94 -15.47 -45.59 19.92
C LYS A 94 -15.88 -46.60 21.00
N ILE A 95 -15.48 -47.86 20.85
CA ILE A 95 -15.67 -48.88 21.88
C ILE A 95 -14.93 -48.44 23.15
N SER A 96 -13.69 -47.97 23.04
CA SER A 96 -12.93 -47.46 24.20
C SER A 96 -13.65 -46.31 24.91
N GLN A 97 -14.26 -45.39 24.18
CA GLN A 97 -15.05 -44.30 24.74
C GLN A 97 -16.32 -44.80 25.42
N LEU A 98 -17.03 -45.76 24.80
CA LEU A 98 -18.26 -46.36 25.34
C LEU A 98 -18.04 -47.05 26.69
N TYR A 99 -16.88 -47.68 26.89
CA TYR A 99 -16.49 -48.27 28.18
C TYR A 99 -15.84 -47.28 29.16
N GLY A 100 -15.80 -45.99 28.83
CA GLY A 100 -15.21 -44.96 29.69
C GLY A 100 -13.74 -45.19 30.00
N LEU A 101 -12.99 -45.80 29.07
CA LEU A 101 -11.56 -46.08 29.24
C LEU A 101 -10.75 -44.78 29.18
N LYS A 102 -10.61 -44.12 30.34
CA LYS A 102 -9.84 -42.88 30.49
C LYS A 102 -8.36 -43.19 30.62
N TYR A 103 -7.64 -43.09 29.51
CA TYR A 103 -6.18 -43.12 29.51
C TYR A 103 -5.60 -41.73 29.23
N PRO A 104 -4.43 -41.39 29.80
CA PRO A 104 -3.73 -40.15 29.50
C PRO A 104 -3.43 -39.98 27.99
N ASN A 105 -3.26 -41.09 27.28
CA ASN A 105 -3.14 -41.14 25.84
C ASN A 105 -4.36 -41.87 25.24
N PRO A 106 -5.17 -41.23 24.38
CA PRO A 106 -6.35 -41.86 23.78
C PRO A 106 -6.00 -43.11 22.95
N LYS A 107 -4.79 -43.19 22.39
CA LYS A 107 -4.32 -44.39 21.67
C LYS A 107 -4.17 -45.61 22.58
N SER A 108 -3.98 -45.41 23.89
CA SER A 108 -3.86 -46.52 24.85
C SER A 108 -5.18 -47.26 25.03
N GLY A 109 -6.31 -46.53 25.03
CA GLY A 109 -7.64 -47.15 25.10
C GLY A 109 -7.98 -47.97 23.87
N GLU A 110 -7.72 -47.41 22.67
CA GLU A 110 -7.85 -48.13 21.41
C GLU A 110 -6.97 -49.39 21.37
N THR A 111 -5.69 -49.27 21.77
CA THR A 111 -4.74 -50.39 21.80
C THR A 111 -5.22 -51.51 22.71
N MET A 112 -5.83 -51.17 23.84
CA MET A 112 -6.37 -52.15 24.76
C MET A 112 -7.58 -52.88 24.17
N VAL A 113 -8.50 -52.18 23.51
CA VAL A 113 -9.61 -52.81 22.79
C VAL A 113 -9.08 -53.76 21.70
N LEU A 114 -8.07 -53.31 20.92
CA LEU A 114 -7.43 -54.13 19.90
C LEU A 114 -6.72 -55.36 20.46
N TRP A 115 -6.17 -55.27 21.67
CA TRP A 115 -5.58 -56.39 22.39
C TRP A 115 -6.64 -57.41 22.80
N TYR A 116 -7.79 -56.97 23.33
CA TYR A 116 -8.89 -57.86 23.70
C TYR A 116 -9.56 -58.53 22.49
N LEU A 117 -9.69 -57.83 21.36
CA LEU A 117 -10.13 -58.43 20.09
C LEU A 117 -9.22 -59.59 19.68
N LYS A 118 -7.90 -59.39 19.76
CA LYS A 118 -6.91 -60.45 19.48
C LYS A 118 -7.00 -61.60 20.49
N LYS A 119 -7.11 -61.28 21.78
CA LYS A 119 -7.22 -62.28 22.86
C LYS A 119 -8.43 -63.18 22.69
N PHE A 120 -9.56 -62.64 22.23
CA PHE A 120 -10.78 -63.41 22.01
C PHE A 120 -10.87 -64.09 20.63
N GLY A 121 -9.85 -63.95 19.78
CA GLY A 121 -9.84 -64.53 18.44
C GLY A 121 -10.77 -63.84 17.44
N ILE A 122 -11.21 -62.61 17.74
CA ILE A 122 -12.05 -61.82 16.84
C ILE A 122 -11.15 -61.27 15.73
N LYS A 123 -11.35 -61.74 14.49
CA LYS A 123 -10.57 -61.28 13.34
C LYS A 123 -10.76 -59.77 13.17
N ARG A 124 -9.64 -59.05 13.03
CA ARG A 124 -9.68 -57.62 12.70
C ARG A 124 -10.38 -57.43 11.37
N ARG A 125 -11.25 -56.43 11.29
CA ARG A 125 -11.81 -56.00 10.01
C ARG A 125 -10.67 -55.52 9.12
N ASP A 126 -10.75 -55.80 7.84
CA ASP A 126 -9.77 -55.27 6.90
C ASP A 126 -9.82 -53.74 6.97
N SER A 127 -8.65 -53.11 7.13
CA SER A 127 -8.56 -51.65 7.17
C SER A 127 -9.12 -51.04 5.89
N ALA A 128 -9.12 -51.79 4.77
CA ALA A 128 -9.68 -51.39 3.49
C ALA A 128 -11.22 -51.35 3.48
N GLU A 129 -11.91 -52.13 4.32
CA GLU A 129 -13.40 -52.16 4.34
C GLU A 129 -14.01 -50.93 5.04
N HIS A 130 -13.24 -50.27 5.93
CA HIS A 130 -13.68 -49.05 6.63
C HIS A 130 -13.38 -47.75 5.86
N ILE A 131 -12.51 -47.81 4.86
CA ILE A 131 -12.37 -46.71 3.91
C ILE A 131 -13.66 -46.74 3.09
N ARG A 132 -14.65 -45.92 3.48
CA ARG A 132 -15.88 -45.72 2.73
C ARG A 132 -15.48 -45.56 1.26
N LYS A 133 -15.85 -46.54 0.43
CA LYS A 133 -15.55 -46.53 -0.99
C LYS A 133 -16.12 -45.24 -1.55
N VAL A 134 -15.22 -44.34 -1.98
CA VAL A 134 -15.59 -43.17 -2.75
C VAL A 134 -16.26 -43.71 -4.01
N SER A 135 -17.57 -43.49 -4.15
CA SER A 135 -18.31 -43.93 -5.33
C SER A 135 -18.04 -42.98 -6.49
N GLU A 136 -18.20 -43.44 -7.72
CA GLU A 136 -17.98 -42.59 -8.90
C GLU A 136 -18.98 -41.43 -8.94
N GLU A 137 -20.22 -41.62 -8.46
CA GLU A 137 -21.23 -40.57 -8.34
C GLU A 137 -20.81 -39.48 -7.35
N MET A 138 -20.13 -39.87 -6.26
CA MET A 138 -19.59 -38.94 -5.29
C MET A 138 -18.48 -38.08 -5.91
N VAL A 139 -17.61 -38.68 -6.73
CA VAL A 139 -16.58 -37.94 -7.46
C VAL A 139 -17.21 -36.99 -8.48
N ASP A 140 -18.23 -37.41 -9.21
CA ASP A 140 -18.93 -36.54 -10.16
C ASP A 140 -19.57 -35.34 -9.46
N GLN A 141 -20.14 -35.56 -8.27
CA GLN A 141 -20.68 -34.47 -7.45
C GLN A 141 -19.57 -33.52 -6.97
N TRP A 142 -18.40 -34.04 -6.59
CA TRP A 142 -17.24 -33.21 -6.23
C TRP A 142 -16.77 -32.35 -7.40
N VAL A 143 -16.72 -32.90 -8.62
CA VAL A 143 -16.36 -32.14 -9.83
C VAL A 143 -17.35 -30.98 -10.03
N ARG A 144 -18.67 -31.24 -9.95
CA ARG A 144 -19.69 -30.20 -10.11
C ARG A 144 -19.55 -29.09 -9.06
N ARG A 145 -19.39 -29.45 -7.77
CA ARG A 145 -19.20 -28.49 -6.67
C ARG A 145 -17.92 -27.68 -6.84
N TYR A 146 -16.84 -28.32 -7.30
CA TYR A 146 -15.56 -27.66 -7.53
C TYR A 146 -15.61 -26.64 -8.67
N VAL A 147 -16.28 -27.00 -9.77
CA VAL A 147 -16.54 -26.10 -10.91
C VAL A 147 -17.47 -24.95 -10.51
N ALA A 148 -18.41 -25.20 -9.59
CA ALA A 148 -19.30 -24.18 -9.03
C ALA A 148 -18.62 -23.22 -8.03
N GLY A 149 -17.31 -23.36 -7.76
CA GLY A 149 -16.55 -22.42 -6.95
C GLY A 149 -16.21 -22.91 -5.54
N GLU A 150 -16.75 -24.04 -5.09
CA GLU A 150 -16.49 -24.54 -3.73
C GLU A 150 -15.02 -24.98 -3.52
N SER A 151 -14.49 -24.75 -2.32
CA SER A 151 -13.14 -25.16 -1.93
C SER A 151 -13.06 -26.67 -1.65
N LEU A 152 -11.85 -27.24 -1.78
CA LEU A 152 -11.61 -28.66 -1.45
C LEU A 152 -12.05 -29.01 -0.02
N LYS A 153 -11.95 -28.06 0.92
CA LYS A 153 -12.37 -28.25 2.32
C LYS A 153 -13.90 -28.31 2.45
N GLN A 154 -14.64 -27.46 1.74
CA GLN A 154 -16.10 -27.47 1.72
C GLN A 154 -16.65 -28.73 1.03
N ILE A 155 -15.98 -29.18 -0.03
CA ILE A 155 -16.36 -30.41 -0.75
C ILE A 155 -16.11 -31.64 0.11
N ALA A 156 -14.97 -31.68 0.82
CA ALA A 156 -14.57 -32.74 1.73
C ALA A 156 -15.54 -32.91 2.92
N GLY A 157 -15.95 -31.80 3.54
CA GLY A 157 -16.78 -31.81 4.75
C GLY A 157 -16.17 -32.66 5.86
N ASP A 158 -17.00 -33.37 6.61
CA ASP A 158 -16.58 -34.28 7.68
C ASP A 158 -16.42 -35.74 7.23
N LEU A 159 -16.85 -36.05 6.00
CA LEU A 159 -16.98 -37.42 5.51
C LEU A 159 -15.69 -37.96 4.89
N VAL A 160 -14.90 -37.08 4.26
CA VAL A 160 -13.70 -37.45 3.51
C VAL A 160 -12.63 -36.36 3.70
N GLY A 161 -11.35 -36.73 3.71
CA GLY A 161 -10.26 -35.75 3.75
C GLY A 161 -10.12 -34.96 2.44
N SER A 162 -9.73 -33.68 2.54
CA SER A 162 -9.50 -32.80 1.37
C SER A 162 -8.44 -33.33 0.40
N VAL A 163 -7.46 -34.11 0.89
CA VAL A 163 -6.43 -34.77 0.08
C VAL A 163 -7.04 -35.85 -0.83
N THR A 164 -8.07 -36.57 -0.35
CA THR A 164 -8.75 -37.59 -1.14
C THR A 164 -9.57 -36.95 -2.25
N VAL A 165 -10.32 -35.89 -1.94
CA VAL A 165 -11.06 -35.11 -2.95
C VAL A 165 -10.11 -34.60 -4.04
N PHE A 166 -8.97 -34.03 -3.63
CA PHE A 166 -7.92 -33.58 -4.54
C PHE A 166 -7.43 -34.68 -5.49
N ALA A 167 -7.12 -35.88 -4.96
CA ALA A 167 -6.61 -36.99 -5.76
C ALA A 167 -7.64 -37.45 -6.81
N HIS A 168 -8.92 -37.51 -6.45
CA HIS A 168 -9.99 -37.90 -7.36
C HIS A 168 -10.28 -36.84 -8.44
N LEU A 169 -10.30 -35.54 -8.09
CA LEU A 169 -10.45 -34.45 -9.06
C LEU A 169 -9.30 -34.45 -10.08
N LYS A 170 -8.06 -34.63 -9.62
CA LYS A 170 -6.89 -34.73 -10.49
C LYS A 170 -6.97 -35.95 -11.41
N LYS A 171 -7.45 -37.10 -10.91
CA LYS A 171 -7.64 -38.32 -11.71
C LYS A 171 -8.69 -38.14 -12.81
N ARG A 172 -9.70 -37.28 -12.59
CA ARG A 172 -10.70 -36.90 -13.60
C ARG A 172 -10.23 -35.79 -14.56
N GLY A 173 -8.96 -35.39 -14.50
CA GLY A 173 -8.38 -34.38 -15.40
C GLY A 173 -8.84 -32.96 -15.13
N VAL A 174 -9.48 -32.69 -13.98
CA VAL A 174 -9.84 -31.33 -13.59
C VAL A 174 -8.54 -30.55 -13.32
N GLN A 175 -8.31 -29.47 -14.08
CA GLN A 175 -7.27 -28.52 -13.72
C GLN A 175 -7.65 -27.90 -12.38
N LEU A 176 -6.89 -28.25 -11.36
CA LEU A 176 -7.03 -27.68 -10.04
C LEU A 176 -6.59 -26.22 -10.13
N ARG A 177 -7.42 -25.32 -9.60
CA ARG A 177 -7.03 -23.93 -9.31
C ARG A 177 -5.67 -23.96 -8.63
N ASP A 178 -4.78 -23.08 -9.06
CA ASP A 178 -3.47 -22.99 -8.43
C ASP A 178 -3.70 -22.82 -6.92
N LYS A 179 -2.98 -23.60 -6.11
CA LYS A 179 -3.10 -23.52 -4.63
C LYS A 179 -2.94 -22.08 -4.17
N VAL A 180 -2.15 -21.33 -4.92
CA VAL A 180 -1.91 -19.90 -4.78
C VAL A 180 -3.17 -19.08 -5.06
N ASP A 181 -3.82 -19.26 -6.21
CA ASP A 181 -4.96 -18.44 -6.63
C ASP A 181 -6.21 -18.74 -5.80
N ALA A 182 -6.47 -20.00 -5.48
CA ALA A 182 -7.59 -20.38 -4.62
C ALA A 182 -7.42 -19.85 -3.19
N GLN A 183 -6.17 -19.78 -2.69
CA GLN A 183 -5.89 -19.17 -1.40
C GLN A 183 -6.01 -17.65 -1.47
N ILE A 184 -5.62 -17.01 -2.57
CA ILE A 184 -5.82 -15.58 -2.80
C ILE A 184 -7.31 -15.27 -2.77
N GLU A 185 -8.12 -15.95 -3.57
CA GLU A 185 -9.58 -15.70 -3.64
C GLU A 185 -10.26 -15.92 -2.28
N ALA A 186 -9.84 -16.93 -1.53
CA ALA A 186 -10.40 -17.23 -0.21
C ALA A 186 -10.01 -16.22 0.89
N VAL A 187 -8.85 -15.57 0.77
CA VAL A 187 -8.33 -14.64 1.81
C VAL A 187 -8.57 -13.18 1.46
N THR A 188 -8.69 -12.84 0.17
CA THR A 188 -8.83 -11.44 -0.27
C THR A 188 -10.29 -11.00 -0.11
N LYS A 189 -10.57 -10.17 0.90
CA LYS A 189 -11.91 -9.61 1.14
C LYS A 189 -12.41 -8.73 -0.01
N HIS A 190 -11.50 -8.07 -0.72
CA HIS A 190 -11.81 -7.11 -1.77
C HIS A 190 -11.12 -7.50 -3.08
N PRO A 191 -11.81 -7.45 -4.23
CA PRO A 191 -11.21 -7.76 -5.52
C PRO A 191 -10.10 -6.76 -5.85
N ARG A 192 -9.06 -7.25 -6.52
CA ARG A 192 -7.93 -6.45 -7.03
C ARG A 192 -7.86 -6.64 -8.53
N ASN A 193 -8.12 -5.58 -9.29
CA ASN A 193 -8.09 -5.65 -10.74
C ASN A 193 -6.68 -5.32 -11.24
N PRO A 194 -6.19 -6.03 -12.27
CA PRO A 194 -4.89 -5.74 -12.86
C PRO A 194 -4.88 -4.35 -13.50
N PHE A 195 -3.68 -3.78 -13.62
CA PHE A 195 -3.45 -2.56 -14.36
C PHE A 195 -3.88 -2.73 -15.83
N SER A 196 -4.50 -1.70 -16.39
CA SER A 196 -5.05 -1.71 -17.75
C SER A 196 -3.98 -1.86 -18.85
N GLY A 197 -2.74 -1.51 -18.53
CA GLY A 197 -1.64 -1.40 -19.49
C GLY A 197 -1.58 -0.06 -20.22
N ASP A 198 -2.47 0.89 -19.89
CA ASP A 198 -2.49 2.21 -20.53
C ASP A 198 -1.21 3.02 -20.23
N ALA A 199 -0.53 3.49 -21.27
CA ALA A 199 0.78 4.10 -21.13
C ALA A 199 0.71 5.50 -20.49
N ASP A 200 -0.30 6.29 -20.82
CA ASP A 200 -0.51 7.63 -20.26
C ASP A 200 -0.89 7.57 -18.80
N GLU A 201 -1.78 6.65 -18.43
CA GLU A 201 -2.11 6.36 -17.05
C GLU A 201 -0.90 5.89 -16.26
N ARG A 202 -0.10 4.96 -16.81
CA ARG A 202 1.14 4.50 -16.17
C ARG A 202 2.06 5.69 -15.89
N ALA A 203 2.28 6.55 -16.88
CA ALA A 203 3.11 7.74 -16.73
C ALA A 203 2.57 8.67 -15.64
N TYR A 204 1.26 8.95 -15.66
CA TYR A 204 0.57 9.76 -14.66
C TYR A 204 0.74 9.20 -13.25
N LEU A 205 0.47 7.89 -13.04
CA LEU A 205 0.56 7.26 -11.74
C LEU A 205 1.99 7.27 -11.20
N VAL A 206 3.00 7.10 -12.06
CA VAL A 206 4.41 7.22 -11.67
C VAL A 206 4.75 8.67 -11.28
N GLY A 207 4.26 9.66 -12.02
CA GLY A 207 4.42 11.07 -11.65
C GLY A 207 3.83 11.39 -10.27
N PHE A 208 2.59 10.96 -10.05
CA PHE A 208 1.88 11.14 -8.78
C PHE A 208 2.58 10.41 -7.63
N ARG A 209 3.11 9.20 -7.88
CA ARG A 209 3.91 8.43 -6.93
C ARG A 209 5.15 9.18 -6.44
N VAL A 210 5.86 9.81 -7.35
CA VAL A 210 7.11 10.48 -7.02
C VAL A 210 6.87 11.65 -6.05
N GLY A 211 5.75 12.36 -6.20
CA GLY A 211 5.29 13.39 -5.27
C GLY A 211 4.78 12.79 -3.96
N ASP A 212 3.48 12.46 -3.91
CA ASP A 212 2.73 12.38 -2.64
C ASP A 212 2.25 10.98 -2.24
N LEU A 213 2.62 9.93 -3.01
CA LEU A 213 2.36 8.55 -2.58
C LEU A 213 3.53 7.97 -1.82
N ASP A 214 3.20 7.13 -0.85
CA ASP A 214 4.05 6.09 -0.30
C ASP A 214 3.62 4.74 -0.89
N VAL A 215 4.57 3.97 -1.43
CA VAL A 215 4.26 2.69 -2.08
C VAL A 215 5.25 1.65 -1.64
N VAL A 216 4.70 0.53 -1.17
CA VAL A 216 5.44 -0.58 -0.58
C VAL A 216 4.89 -1.89 -1.10
N ARG A 217 5.74 -2.92 -1.11
CA ARG A 217 5.29 -4.29 -1.34
C ARG A 217 4.59 -4.80 -0.08
N HIS A 218 3.36 -5.28 -0.21
CA HIS A 218 2.57 -5.83 0.89
C HIS A 218 2.14 -7.25 0.55
N GLY A 219 2.99 -8.22 0.90
CA GLY A 219 2.84 -9.61 0.45
C GLY A 219 2.93 -9.70 -1.07
N ARG A 220 1.84 -10.11 -1.71
CA ARG A 220 1.70 -10.17 -3.18
C ARG A 220 1.04 -8.94 -3.79
N ALA A 221 0.61 -7.98 -2.96
CA ALA A 221 0.00 -6.74 -3.40
C ALA A 221 1.04 -5.62 -3.49
N VAL A 222 0.72 -4.61 -4.28
CA VAL A 222 1.38 -3.30 -4.21
C VAL A 222 0.48 -2.39 -3.40
N ARG A 223 0.92 -2.01 -2.20
CA ARG A 223 0.15 -1.09 -1.36
C ARG A 223 0.54 0.34 -1.68
N VAL A 224 -0.44 1.13 -2.06
CA VAL A 224 -0.30 2.59 -2.24
C VAL A 224 -0.96 3.32 -1.08
N ARG A 225 -0.31 4.36 -0.56
CA ARG A 225 -0.78 5.14 0.59
C ARG A 225 -0.54 6.63 0.37
N THR A 226 -1.40 7.46 0.93
CA THR A 226 -1.15 8.89 1.09
C THR A 226 -1.89 9.43 2.31
N GLY A 227 -1.38 10.50 2.90
CA GLY A 227 -2.06 11.25 3.95
C GLY A 227 -2.49 12.60 3.41
N THR A 228 -3.73 13.03 3.65
CA THR A 228 -4.18 14.32 3.15
C THR A 228 -5.15 15.04 4.07
N THR A 229 -5.04 16.37 4.07
CA THR A 229 -6.00 17.30 4.68
C THR A 229 -6.96 17.88 3.64
N HIS A 230 -6.77 17.58 2.35
CA HIS A 230 -7.54 18.13 1.25
C HIS A 230 -8.57 17.11 0.72
N PRO A 231 -9.87 17.44 0.68
CA PRO A 231 -10.89 16.50 0.19
C PRO A 231 -10.70 16.15 -1.28
N LYS A 232 -10.27 17.10 -2.12
CA LYS A 232 -10.02 16.86 -3.54
C LYS A 232 -8.86 15.90 -3.83
N MET A 233 -7.91 15.79 -2.90
CA MET A 233 -6.87 14.77 -2.97
C MET A 233 -7.43 13.37 -2.66
N ALA A 234 -8.38 13.27 -1.72
CA ALA A 234 -9.05 12.01 -1.43
C ALA A 234 -9.94 11.54 -2.59
N GLU A 235 -10.68 12.47 -3.20
CA GLU A 235 -11.45 12.22 -4.44
C GLU A 235 -10.53 11.74 -5.58
N LEU A 236 -9.38 12.41 -5.78
CA LEU A 236 -8.40 12.00 -6.78
C LEU A 236 -7.85 10.60 -6.51
N PHE A 237 -7.48 10.30 -5.27
CA PHE A 237 -6.98 8.98 -4.88
C PHE A 237 -8.03 7.88 -5.15
N GLN A 238 -9.29 8.15 -4.81
CA GLN A 238 -10.41 7.25 -5.10
C GLN A 238 -10.60 7.05 -6.61
N GLN A 239 -10.50 8.11 -7.41
CA GLN A 239 -10.63 8.04 -8.86
C GLN A 239 -9.50 7.20 -9.50
N LEU A 240 -8.26 7.37 -9.01
CA LEU A 240 -7.10 6.67 -9.56
C LEU A 240 -7.08 5.19 -9.19
N PHE A 241 -7.39 4.84 -7.93
CA PHE A 241 -7.18 3.49 -7.40
C PHE A 241 -8.46 2.70 -7.15
N GLY A 242 -9.62 3.35 -7.03
CA GLY A 242 -10.89 2.70 -6.68
C GLY A 242 -11.37 1.65 -7.69
N ARG A 243 -10.95 1.76 -8.95
CA ARG A 243 -11.22 0.72 -9.98
C ARG A 243 -10.27 -0.47 -9.92
N TYR A 244 -9.14 -0.35 -9.21
CA TYR A 244 -8.10 -1.37 -9.12
C TYR A 244 -8.08 -2.09 -7.77
N GLY A 245 -8.61 -1.46 -6.72
CA GLY A 245 -8.75 -2.05 -5.41
C GLY A 245 -9.67 -1.23 -4.52
N TYR A 246 -10.08 -1.82 -3.40
CA TYR A 246 -10.84 -1.09 -2.40
C TYR A 246 -9.94 -0.06 -1.70
N VAL A 247 -10.41 1.19 -1.63
CA VAL A 247 -9.72 2.28 -0.96
C VAL A 247 -10.19 2.36 0.47
N HIS A 248 -9.28 2.10 1.41
CA HIS A 248 -9.50 2.35 2.82
C HIS A 248 -9.20 3.82 3.12
N ALA A 249 -10.11 4.48 3.82
CA ALA A 249 -9.91 5.81 4.36
C ALA A 249 -10.14 5.79 5.88
N TYR A 250 -9.16 6.28 6.64
CA TYR A 250 -9.29 6.37 8.08
C TYR A 250 -8.58 7.61 8.62
N ALA A 251 -9.18 8.22 9.65
CA ALA A 251 -8.60 9.38 10.28
C ALA A 251 -7.40 9.02 11.15
N ARG A 252 -6.35 9.84 11.10
CA ARG A 252 -5.19 9.72 11.98
C ARG A 252 -4.73 11.09 12.49
N LEU A 253 -4.00 11.05 13.61
CA LEU A 253 -3.28 12.21 14.12
C LEU A 253 -1.88 12.22 13.48
N ALA A 254 -1.62 13.21 12.65
CA ALA A 254 -0.32 13.51 12.09
C ALA A 254 0.44 14.50 12.97
N LYS A 255 1.77 14.33 13.01
CA LYS A 255 2.65 15.11 13.90
C LYS A 255 2.58 16.62 13.67
N TRP A 256 2.36 17.05 12.41
CA TRP A 256 2.53 18.44 11.99
C TRP A 256 1.23 19.13 11.60
N THR A 257 0.34 18.41 10.93
CA THR A 257 -0.93 18.94 10.39
C THR A 257 -2.10 18.78 11.37
N GLY A 258 -1.89 18.09 12.50
CA GLY A 258 -2.97 17.73 13.41
C GLY A 258 -3.73 16.53 12.88
N PHE A 259 -5.01 16.68 12.54
CA PHE A 259 -5.81 15.57 12.02
C PHE A 259 -5.77 15.53 10.48
N GLU A 260 -5.65 14.33 9.93
CA GLU A 260 -5.70 14.10 8.50
C GLU A 260 -6.35 12.75 8.17
N TRP A 261 -6.72 12.55 6.91
CA TRP A 261 -7.18 11.27 6.40
C TRP A 261 -6.00 10.51 5.81
N ASN A 262 -5.80 9.28 6.27
CA ASN A 262 -4.91 8.34 5.62
C ASN A 262 -5.72 7.47 4.65
N LEU A 263 -5.25 7.42 3.41
CA LEU A 263 -5.86 6.67 2.32
C LEU A 263 -4.91 5.55 1.94
N GLU A 264 -5.42 4.33 1.76
CA GLU A 264 -4.63 3.21 1.26
C GLU A 264 -5.43 2.29 0.35
N ALA A 265 -4.75 1.70 -0.64
CA ALA A 265 -5.31 0.66 -1.49
C ALA A 265 -4.26 -0.44 -1.72
N ASP A 266 -4.69 -1.69 -1.60
CA ASP A 266 -3.89 -2.86 -1.99
C ASP A 266 -4.19 -3.20 -3.44
N LEU A 267 -3.21 -3.02 -4.31
CA LEU A 267 -3.33 -3.22 -5.76
C LEU A 267 -2.78 -4.59 -6.18
N ASP A 268 -3.16 -5.01 -7.39
CA ASP A 268 -2.61 -6.19 -8.04
C ASP A 268 -1.09 -6.06 -8.32
N GLY A 269 -0.40 -7.19 -8.49
CA GLY A 269 1.04 -7.25 -8.77
C GLY A 269 1.45 -6.56 -10.07
N THR A 270 0.54 -6.38 -11.03
CA THR A 270 0.79 -5.60 -12.25
C THR A 270 1.15 -4.12 -11.98
N PHE A 271 0.92 -3.60 -10.78
CA PHE A 271 1.33 -2.26 -10.33
C PHE A 271 2.78 -2.17 -9.82
N GLU A 272 3.59 -3.23 -9.95
CA GLU A 272 4.99 -3.24 -9.50
C GLU A 272 5.84 -2.11 -10.10
N PHE A 273 5.44 -1.53 -11.23
CA PHE A 273 6.09 -0.33 -11.80
C PHE A 273 6.06 0.89 -10.86
N LEU A 274 5.19 0.94 -9.84
CA LEU A 274 5.17 1.99 -8.82
C LEU A 274 6.21 1.80 -7.71
N LEU A 275 6.85 0.62 -7.64
CA LEU A 275 7.94 0.33 -6.71
C LEU A 275 9.30 0.85 -7.22
N LEU A 276 9.36 1.33 -8.47
CA LEU A 276 10.57 1.93 -9.03
C LEU A 276 11.02 3.14 -8.21
N GLY A 277 12.33 3.35 -8.14
CA GLY A 277 12.94 4.43 -7.35
C GLY A 277 12.55 5.83 -7.83
N LYS A 278 12.64 6.82 -6.93
CA LYS A 278 12.25 8.22 -7.18
C LYS A 278 13.35 9.08 -7.85
N SER A 279 14.36 8.50 -8.49
CA SER A 279 15.59 9.23 -8.87
C SER A 279 15.45 10.22 -10.03
N GLY A 280 14.40 10.14 -10.85
CA GLY A 280 14.21 11.07 -11.97
C GLY A 280 12.98 10.79 -12.81
N VAL A 281 12.88 11.49 -13.94
CA VAL A 281 11.89 11.19 -14.98
C VAL A 281 12.36 9.94 -15.73
N PRO A 282 11.56 8.85 -15.78
CA PRO A 282 11.92 7.66 -16.55
C PRO A 282 12.25 8.00 -18.02
N PRO A 283 13.34 7.44 -18.59
CA PRO A 283 13.76 7.77 -19.95
C PRO A 283 12.67 7.54 -21.00
N GLU A 284 11.84 6.51 -20.82
CA GLU A 284 10.73 6.21 -21.72
C GLU A 284 9.65 7.31 -21.76
N PHE A 285 9.45 8.01 -20.63
CA PHE A 285 8.52 9.15 -20.57
C PHE A 285 9.20 10.40 -21.13
N ALA A 286 10.47 10.62 -20.81
CA ALA A 286 11.25 11.77 -21.27
C ALA A 286 11.50 11.79 -22.80
N ALA A 287 11.33 10.65 -23.48
CA ALA A 287 11.48 10.52 -24.93
C ALA A 287 10.20 10.84 -25.72
N LYS A 288 9.02 10.79 -25.09
CA LYS A 288 7.72 10.96 -25.75
C LYS A 288 6.94 12.11 -25.11
N PRO A 289 6.65 13.20 -25.85
CA PRO A 289 6.00 14.39 -25.28
C PRO A 289 4.70 14.11 -24.50
N HIS A 290 3.78 13.31 -25.03
CA HIS A 290 2.51 12.99 -24.35
C HIS A 290 2.74 12.24 -23.03
N LEU A 291 3.60 11.23 -23.00
CA LEU A 291 3.93 10.51 -21.76
C LEU A 291 4.62 11.43 -20.74
N PHE A 292 5.49 12.33 -21.20
CA PHE A 292 6.10 13.33 -20.32
C PHE A 292 5.04 14.26 -19.71
N TYR A 293 4.08 14.76 -20.49
CA TYR A 293 2.99 15.58 -19.95
C TYR A 293 2.08 14.79 -19.00
N SER A 294 1.78 13.53 -19.31
CA SER A 294 1.02 12.64 -18.42
C SER A 294 1.76 12.42 -17.09
N PHE A 295 3.06 12.10 -17.13
CA PHE A 295 3.92 12.03 -15.95
C PHE A 295 3.94 13.35 -15.18
N LEU A 296 4.16 14.47 -15.88
CA LEU A 296 4.27 15.78 -15.26
C LEU A 296 2.94 16.20 -14.63
N ALA A 297 1.80 15.88 -15.23
CA ALA A 297 0.48 16.14 -14.67
C ALA A 297 0.26 15.39 -13.36
N GLY A 298 0.62 14.11 -13.29
CA GLY A 298 0.57 13.34 -12.05
C GLY A 298 1.46 13.96 -10.96
N PHE A 299 2.68 14.34 -11.31
CA PHE A 299 3.58 15.01 -10.37
C PHE A 299 3.09 16.42 -9.98
N PHE A 300 2.46 17.13 -10.90
CA PHE A 300 1.91 18.46 -10.69
C PHE A 300 0.67 18.45 -9.80
N ASP A 301 -0.18 17.43 -9.91
CA ASP A 301 -1.33 17.29 -9.02
C ASP A 301 -0.91 17.00 -7.57
N ALA A 302 0.26 16.39 -7.37
CA ALA A 302 0.88 16.22 -6.06
C ALA A 302 1.59 17.49 -5.54
N GLU A 303 2.50 18.07 -6.33
CA GLU A 303 3.49 19.07 -5.85
C GLU A 303 3.36 20.45 -6.54
N GLY A 304 2.55 20.53 -7.58
CA GLY A 304 2.41 21.70 -8.43
C GLY A 304 1.52 22.78 -7.84
N SER A 305 1.75 24.02 -8.24
CA SER A 305 0.92 25.16 -7.85
C SER A 305 0.74 26.16 -8.98
N ILE A 306 -0.45 26.74 -9.03
CA ILE A 306 -0.86 27.80 -9.94
C ILE A 306 -1.24 28.97 -9.06
N TYR A 307 -0.69 30.16 -9.30
CA TYR A 307 -1.11 31.36 -8.58
C TYR A 307 -0.98 32.63 -9.43
N PRO A 308 -1.84 33.64 -9.17
CA PRO A 308 -1.65 34.96 -9.73
C PRO A 308 -0.45 35.62 -9.05
N HIS A 309 0.40 36.25 -9.85
CA HIS A 309 1.49 37.09 -9.38
C HIS A 309 1.28 38.51 -9.88
N ARG A 310 1.45 39.47 -8.95
CA ARG A 310 1.37 40.89 -9.28
C ARG A 310 2.68 41.32 -9.94
N LYS A 311 2.59 41.93 -11.11
CA LYS A 311 3.66 42.65 -11.80
C LYS A 311 3.49 44.15 -11.57
N LYS A 312 4.54 44.92 -11.84
CA LYS A 312 4.50 46.39 -11.80
C LYS A 312 3.36 46.99 -12.65
N TRP A 313 2.97 46.31 -13.74
CA TRP A 313 2.01 46.80 -14.73
C TRP A 313 0.76 45.90 -14.88
N GLY A 314 0.45 45.05 -13.90
CA GLY A 314 -0.75 44.20 -13.95
C GLY A 314 -0.62 42.89 -13.17
N THR A 315 -1.49 41.93 -13.45
CA THR A 315 -1.44 40.57 -12.89
C THR A 315 -1.10 39.59 -14.01
N SER A 316 -0.46 38.48 -13.67
CA SER A 316 -0.26 37.34 -14.58
C SER A 316 -0.31 36.07 -13.74
N PHE A 317 -0.41 34.90 -14.35
CA PHE A 317 -0.25 33.63 -13.63
C PHE A 317 1.18 33.12 -13.69
N GLU A 318 1.58 32.43 -12.63
CA GLU A 318 2.83 31.70 -12.52
C GLU A 318 2.54 30.24 -12.13
N ILE A 319 3.37 29.35 -12.66
CA ILE A 319 3.40 27.93 -12.30
C ILE A 319 4.65 27.67 -11.48
N GLN A 320 4.47 26.92 -10.41
CA GLN A 320 5.54 26.50 -9.53
C GLN A 320 5.46 24.99 -9.27
N ILE A 321 6.61 24.32 -9.26
CA ILE A 321 6.76 22.96 -8.77
C ILE A 321 7.93 22.96 -7.78
N SER A 322 7.74 22.40 -6.59
CA SER A 322 8.77 22.36 -5.54
C SER A 322 9.00 20.95 -5.05
N ASN A 323 10.26 20.60 -4.78
CA ASN A 323 10.61 19.29 -4.24
C ASN A 323 12.02 19.31 -3.62
N VAL A 324 12.29 18.39 -2.69
CA VAL A 324 13.63 18.18 -2.12
C VAL A 324 14.54 17.38 -3.06
N ASN A 325 13.96 16.60 -3.98
CA ASN A 325 14.71 15.79 -4.93
C ASN A 325 15.22 16.64 -6.11
N PHE A 326 16.47 17.10 -5.98
CA PHE A 326 17.14 17.88 -7.02
C PHE A 326 17.28 17.15 -8.36
N GLN A 327 17.57 15.85 -8.35
CA GLN A 327 17.77 15.06 -9.58
C GLN A 327 16.48 14.96 -10.41
N LEU A 328 15.34 14.77 -9.72
CA LEU A 328 14.03 14.81 -10.35
C LEU A 328 13.72 16.16 -10.98
N LEU A 329 13.86 17.25 -10.22
CA LEU A 329 13.56 18.59 -10.74
C LEU A 329 14.53 18.99 -11.86
N THR A 330 15.80 18.61 -11.79
CA THR A 330 16.75 18.83 -12.89
C THR A 330 16.32 18.07 -14.15
N SER A 331 15.81 16.85 -14.00
CA SER A 331 15.31 16.05 -15.13
C SER A 331 14.06 16.68 -15.75
N ILE A 332 13.10 17.12 -14.94
CA ILE A 332 11.89 17.84 -15.41
C ILE A 332 12.29 19.14 -16.11
N PHE A 333 13.18 19.93 -15.50
CA PHE A 333 13.70 21.18 -16.06
C PHE A 333 14.29 20.97 -17.47
N ARG A 334 15.15 19.97 -17.65
CA ARG A 334 15.73 19.63 -18.96
C ARG A 334 14.68 19.17 -19.98
N CYS A 335 13.65 18.44 -19.55
CA CYS A 335 12.55 18.05 -20.44
C CYS A 335 11.77 19.29 -20.91
N LEU A 336 11.45 20.22 -20.00
CA LEU A 336 10.78 21.47 -20.35
C LEU A 336 11.60 22.33 -21.32
N GLN A 337 12.91 22.44 -21.11
CA GLN A 337 13.80 23.15 -22.06
C GLN A 337 13.79 22.52 -23.45
N ARG A 338 13.85 21.18 -23.55
CA ARG A 338 13.76 20.47 -24.84
C ARG A 338 12.42 20.70 -25.56
N MET A 339 11.38 21.07 -24.82
CA MET A 339 10.05 21.42 -25.34
C MET A 339 9.88 22.93 -25.55
N ASN A 340 10.99 23.67 -25.63
CA ASN A 340 11.02 25.11 -25.87
C ASN A 340 10.24 25.93 -24.83
N TYR A 341 10.28 25.52 -23.56
CA TYR A 341 9.94 26.39 -22.43
C TYR A 341 11.22 27.04 -21.88
N ASP A 342 11.07 28.17 -21.18
CA ASP A 342 12.17 28.80 -20.44
C ASP A 342 11.93 28.72 -18.92
N PRO A 343 11.97 27.51 -18.34
CA PRO A 343 11.83 27.35 -16.91
C PRO A 343 13.01 27.97 -16.17
N LYS A 344 12.79 28.34 -14.90
CA LYS A 344 13.87 28.67 -13.97
C LYS A 344 13.91 27.65 -12.85
N LEU A 345 15.08 27.07 -12.61
CA LEU A 345 15.36 26.19 -11.48
C LEU A 345 16.10 27.00 -10.41
N GLU A 346 15.48 27.17 -9.24
CA GLU A 346 16.03 27.98 -8.15
C GLU A 346 16.14 27.17 -6.87
N LEU A 347 17.17 27.48 -6.08
CA LEU A 347 17.25 27.07 -4.69
C LEU A 347 16.38 27.97 -3.84
N GLN A 348 15.51 27.39 -3.03
CA GLN A 348 14.74 28.13 -2.05
C GLN A 348 15.23 27.78 -0.65
N ASN A 349 15.91 28.74 -0.01
CA ASN A 349 16.24 28.63 1.40
C ASN A 349 14.93 28.68 2.20
N GLN A 350 14.58 27.57 2.84
CA GLN A 350 13.54 27.60 3.86
C GLN A 350 14.08 28.35 5.06
N GLN A 351 13.33 29.29 5.61
CA GLN A 351 13.66 29.96 6.88
C GLN A 351 13.20 29.04 8.02
N PRO A 352 14.08 28.16 8.56
CA PRO A 352 13.66 27.06 9.43
C PRO A 352 13.19 27.57 10.80
N GLU A 353 13.77 28.69 11.21
CA GLU A 353 13.54 29.39 12.48
C GLU A 353 12.09 29.84 12.67
N ARG A 354 11.43 30.28 11.59
CA ARG A 354 10.01 30.70 11.65
C ARG A 354 9.04 29.55 11.86
N LEU A 355 9.49 28.33 11.63
CA LEU A 355 8.66 27.12 11.72
C LEU A 355 9.07 26.22 12.89
N GLY A 356 10.07 26.62 13.68
CA GLY A 356 10.54 25.87 14.85
C GLY A 356 11.33 24.60 14.51
N TYR A 357 11.98 24.55 13.33
CA TYR A 357 12.66 23.36 12.84
C TYR A 357 14.17 23.55 12.71
N HIS A 358 14.96 22.60 13.20
CA HIS A 358 16.44 22.64 13.13
C HIS A 358 17.05 21.91 11.93
N GLN A 359 16.27 21.20 11.10
CA GLN A 359 16.80 20.38 9.99
C GLN A 359 15.85 20.29 8.79
N LEU A 360 15.48 21.44 8.21
CA LEU A 360 14.76 21.38 6.93
C LEU A 360 15.76 21.24 5.78
N GLY A 361 15.54 20.20 4.96
CA GLY A 361 16.30 19.96 3.74
C GLY A 361 16.10 21.10 2.74
N THR A 362 17.14 21.35 1.96
CA THR A 362 17.15 22.30 0.86
C THR A 362 16.05 21.99 -0.16
N ILE A 363 15.12 22.93 -0.39
CA ILE A 363 14.05 22.79 -1.40
C ILE A 363 14.46 23.44 -2.72
N TRP A 364 14.27 22.70 -3.80
CA TRP A 364 14.43 23.19 -5.15
C TRP A 364 13.08 23.51 -5.77
N ARG A 365 13.05 24.46 -6.70
CA ARG A 365 11.82 24.95 -7.31
C ARG A 365 11.99 25.19 -8.79
N ILE A 366 11.06 24.69 -9.60
CA ILE A 366 10.89 25.06 -11.01
C ILE A 366 9.79 26.12 -11.11
N ARG A 367 10.03 27.17 -11.90
CA ARG A 367 9.06 28.24 -12.16
C ARG A 367 8.87 28.47 -13.65
N LEU A 368 7.62 28.73 -14.05
CA LEU A 368 7.24 29.27 -15.36
C LEU A 368 6.36 30.50 -15.15
N TRP A 369 6.75 31.65 -15.71
CA TRP A 369 6.07 32.94 -15.48
C TRP A 369 5.73 33.70 -16.78
N ARG A 370 6.25 33.24 -17.92
CA ARG A 370 6.01 33.88 -19.22
C ARG A 370 4.59 33.58 -19.67
N HIS A 371 3.81 34.62 -19.96
CA HIS A 371 2.38 34.53 -20.26
C HIS A 371 2.02 33.43 -21.26
N LYS A 372 2.64 33.45 -22.45
CA LYS A 372 2.40 32.46 -23.52
C LYS A 372 2.83 31.04 -23.12
N GLU A 373 3.93 30.93 -22.39
CA GLU A 373 4.45 29.63 -21.95
C GLU A 373 3.57 29.01 -20.87
N VAL A 374 3.08 29.80 -19.91
CA VAL A 374 2.15 29.32 -18.88
C VAL A 374 0.83 28.89 -19.51
N ALA A 375 0.28 29.67 -20.44
CA ALA A 375 -0.93 29.28 -21.17
C ALA A 375 -0.73 27.95 -21.91
N ARG A 376 0.34 27.83 -22.70
CA ARG A 376 0.69 26.58 -23.42
C ARG A 376 0.88 25.41 -22.46
N PHE A 377 1.63 25.61 -21.39
CA PHE A 377 1.86 24.59 -20.36
C PHE A 377 0.54 24.09 -19.77
N LEU A 378 -0.35 25.00 -19.34
CA LEU A 378 -1.61 24.62 -18.76
C LEU A 378 -2.52 23.90 -19.75
N MET A 379 -2.56 24.28 -21.03
CA MET A 379 -3.35 23.57 -22.05
C MET A 379 -2.91 22.11 -22.21
N GLU A 380 -1.60 21.86 -22.22
CA GLU A 380 -1.01 20.54 -22.47
C GLU A 380 -1.05 19.59 -21.25
N LEU A 381 -1.20 20.10 -20.02
CA LEU A 381 -1.21 19.25 -18.82
C LEU A 381 -2.58 18.59 -18.57
N PRO A 382 -2.71 17.24 -18.65
CA PRO A 382 -3.94 16.53 -18.33
C PRO A 382 -4.14 16.35 -16.81
N LEU A 383 -4.35 17.46 -16.09
CA LEU A 383 -4.61 17.46 -14.65
C LEU A 383 -5.90 16.71 -14.32
N LYS A 384 -5.91 16.02 -13.17
CA LYS A 384 -7.07 15.30 -12.62
C LYS A 384 -7.46 15.79 -11.23
N HIS A 385 -6.59 16.49 -10.51
CA HIS A 385 -6.94 17.06 -9.20
C HIS A 385 -7.96 18.20 -9.36
N GLY A 386 -9.12 18.08 -8.70
CA GLY A 386 -10.23 19.03 -8.85
C GLY A 386 -9.83 20.50 -8.61
N GLU A 387 -9.12 20.79 -7.50
CA GLU A 387 -8.68 22.17 -7.21
C GLU A 387 -7.71 22.72 -8.27
N ARG A 388 -6.83 21.87 -8.82
CA ARG A 388 -5.81 22.30 -9.79
C ARG A 388 -6.44 22.54 -11.15
N THR A 389 -7.43 21.70 -11.50
CA THR A 389 -8.23 21.86 -12.71
C THR A 389 -9.04 23.16 -12.68
N ALA A 390 -9.75 23.45 -11.58
CA ALA A 390 -10.49 24.72 -11.43
C ALA A 390 -9.57 25.96 -11.51
N LYS A 391 -8.38 25.88 -10.90
CA LYS A 391 -7.36 26.95 -11.01
C LYS A 391 -6.82 27.08 -12.45
N LYS A 392 -6.56 25.96 -13.13
CA LYS A 392 -6.12 25.93 -14.53
C LYS A 392 -7.15 26.62 -15.44
N GLU A 393 -8.44 26.32 -15.27
CA GLU A 393 -9.52 26.92 -16.06
C GLU A 393 -9.61 28.44 -15.89
N LEU A 394 -9.56 28.94 -14.65
CA LEU A 394 -9.55 30.39 -14.40
C LEU A 394 -8.32 31.08 -15.01
N ALA A 395 -7.15 30.44 -14.92
CA ALA A 395 -5.91 30.97 -15.50
C ALA A 395 -5.96 31.01 -17.04
N LEU A 396 -6.52 29.97 -17.69
CA LEU A 396 -6.67 29.94 -19.15
C LEU A 396 -7.64 31.02 -19.64
N ARG A 397 -8.81 31.16 -18.99
CA ARG A 397 -9.77 32.24 -19.29
C ARG A 397 -9.16 33.64 -19.10
N PHE A 398 -8.27 33.79 -18.12
CA PHE A 398 -7.53 35.04 -17.92
C PHE A 398 -6.64 35.36 -19.12
N PHE A 399 -5.95 34.35 -19.68
CA PHE A 399 -5.06 34.55 -20.83
C PHE A 399 -5.79 34.84 -22.14
N GLU A 400 -7.04 34.40 -22.27
CA GLU A 400 -7.91 34.67 -23.41
C GLU A 400 -8.56 36.07 -23.34
N SER A 401 -8.59 36.68 -22.16
CA SER A 401 -9.31 37.94 -21.91
C SER A 401 -8.42 39.16 -22.14
N ASN A 402 -8.86 40.09 -23.00
CA ASN A 402 -8.23 41.41 -23.16
C ASN A 402 -8.98 42.53 -22.40
N ASP A 403 -10.18 42.23 -21.90
CA ASP A 403 -11.02 43.19 -21.19
C ASP A 403 -10.65 43.27 -19.70
N LYS A 404 -10.45 44.51 -19.21
CA LYS A 404 -10.05 44.79 -17.82
C LYS A 404 -11.12 44.40 -16.81
N GLU A 405 -12.39 44.55 -17.15
CA GLU A 405 -13.49 44.20 -16.25
C GLU A 405 -13.61 42.69 -16.08
N THR A 406 -13.53 41.95 -17.18
CA THR A 406 -13.45 40.49 -17.21
C THR A 406 -12.26 39.98 -16.40
N ILE A 407 -11.07 40.57 -16.59
CA ILE A 407 -9.89 40.24 -15.79
C ILE A 407 -10.14 40.47 -14.28
N ARG A 408 -10.74 41.61 -13.90
CA ARG A 408 -11.07 41.89 -12.50
C ARG A 408 -12.04 40.86 -11.93
N LYS A 409 -13.05 40.47 -12.69
CA LYS A 409 -14.01 39.43 -12.31
C LYS A 409 -13.32 38.08 -12.11
N LEU A 410 -12.45 37.67 -13.03
CA LEU A 410 -11.69 36.41 -12.92
C LEU A 410 -10.79 36.36 -11.68
N LEU A 411 -10.17 37.50 -11.31
CA LEU A 411 -9.39 37.58 -10.08
C LEU A 411 -10.27 37.50 -8.83
N SER A 412 -11.48 38.07 -8.86
CA SER A 412 -12.45 37.90 -7.78
C SER A 412 -12.94 36.45 -7.67
N ASP A 413 -13.20 35.79 -8.80
CA ASP A 413 -13.57 34.36 -8.84
C ASP A 413 -12.43 33.49 -8.30
N TRP A 414 -11.17 33.85 -8.57
CA TRP A 414 -10.01 33.18 -8.01
C TRP A 414 -9.93 33.30 -6.48
N ASP A 415 -10.17 34.49 -5.94
CA ASP A 415 -10.17 34.70 -4.49
C ASP A 415 -11.33 33.94 -3.81
N ARG A 416 -12.50 33.89 -4.44
CA ARG A 416 -13.63 33.06 -3.98
C ARG A 416 -13.25 31.58 -3.96
N LEU A 417 -12.68 31.05 -5.05
CA LEU A 417 -12.24 29.65 -5.13
C LEU A 417 -11.22 29.31 -4.04
N ARG A 418 -10.31 30.23 -3.71
CA ARG A 418 -9.34 30.01 -2.62
C ARG A 418 -10.01 29.89 -1.25
N GLU A 419 -11.03 30.71 -0.99
CA GLU A 419 -11.75 30.67 0.28
C GLU A 419 -12.65 29.43 0.38
N GLU A 420 -13.26 29.01 -0.72
CA GLU A 420 -13.98 27.73 -0.82
C GLU A 420 -13.05 26.56 -0.48
N ILE A 421 -11.90 26.45 -1.16
CA ILE A 421 -10.88 25.40 -0.89
C ILE A 421 -10.45 25.42 0.58
N ARG A 422 -10.23 26.61 1.15
CA ARG A 422 -9.84 26.75 2.56
C ARG A 422 -10.93 26.22 3.49
N SER A 423 -12.18 26.58 3.24
CA SER A 423 -13.34 26.17 4.03
C SER A 423 -13.56 24.66 3.95
N GLU A 424 -13.50 24.09 2.75
CA GLU A 424 -13.57 22.64 2.52
C GLU A 424 -12.47 21.90 3.28
N ARG A 425 -11.23 22.39 3.25
CA ARG A 425 -10.11 21.80 3.98
C ARG A 425 -10.35 21.77 5.48
N VAL A 426 -10.82 22.89 6.05
CA VAL A 426 -11.12 22.98 7.50
C VAL A 426 -12.22 21.98 7.88
N ALA A 427 -13.31 21.93 7.12
CA ALA A 427 -14.39 20.98 7.36
C ALA A 427 -13.93 19.52 7.23
N PHE A 428 -13.05 19.21 6.28
CA PHE A 428 -12.52 17.86 6.06
C PHE A 428 -11.60 17.39 7.19
N VAL A 429 -10.76 18.28 7.71
CA VAL A 429 -9.91 18.04 8.89
C VAL A 429 -10.77 17.83 10.15
N GLU A 430 -11.83 18.62 10.31
CA GLU A 430 -12.74 18.47 11.44
C GLU A 430 -13.49 17.12 11.40
N LYS A 431 -13.92 16.68 10.21
CA LYS A 431 -14.47 15.32 10.03
C LYS A 431 -13.46 14.23 10.43
N ALA A 432 -12.18 14.39 10.10
CA ALA A 432 -11.14 13.46 10.53
C ALA A 432 -11.02 13.44 12.07
N ARG A 433 -11.05 14.61 12.71
CA ARG A 433 -11.01 14.73 14.17
C ARG A 433 -12.14 13.97 14.84
N LEU A 434 -13.38 14.17 14.39
CA LEU A 434 -14.57 13.51 14.93
C LEU A 434 -14.51 11.99 14.75
N ALA A 435 -14.21 11.51 13.54
CA ALA A 435 -14.09 10.08 13.25
C ALA A 435 -13.01 9.39 14.12
N ARG A 436 -11.91 10.10 14.43
CA ARG A 436 -10.84 9.57 15.29
C ARG A 436 -11.27 9.45 16.76
N ILE A 437 -12.15 10.31 17.23
CA ILE A 437 -12.72 10.26 18.59
C ILE A 437 -13.70 9.08 18.70
N GLU A 438 -14.56 8.90 17.70
CA GLU A 438 -15.53 7.79 17.65
C GLU A 438 -14.84 6.42 17.66
N THR A 439 -13.75 6.24 16.92
CA THR A 439 -13.04 4.95 16.86
C THR A 439 -12.29 4.59 18.16
N LYS A 440 -12.12 5.55 19.08
CA LYS A 440 -11.46 5.32 20.38
C LYS A 440 -12.45 5.03 21.51
N SER A 441 -13.73 5.34 21.29
CA SER A 441 -14.82 5.05 22.22
C SER A 441 -15.34 3.64 21.94
#